data_AF-A0A949KKL0-F1
#
_entry.id   AF-A0A949KKL0-F1
#
_cell.length_a   1.000
_cell.length_b   1.000
_cell.length_c   1.000
_cell.angle_alpha   90.00
_cell.angle_beta   90.00
_cell.angle_gamma   90.00
#
_symmetry.space_group_name_H-M   'P 1'
#
loop_
_entity.id
_entity.type
_entity.pdbx_description
1 polymer ?
#
loop_
_entity_poly.entity_id
_entity_poly.type
_entity_poly.pdbx_seq_one_letter_code
_entity_poly.pdbx_strand_id
1 'polypeptide(L)'
;MKKAITLAGLALTLAAVWCLAPTWAPALDKTAPNQAKEKEFRIVRGMSKQAQACIECHKIVSPGIFADWANSRHASANISCLDCHQAKETDPDLSKAHRAVYEKGDNPWSKSEYMAPIAGVVSPKDCSRCHPDEAKQYSVSKHANTMQIIWTIDPWLNFGLNSDLERVNGCFHCHGTVLKVDKDGKLDPMTWPNVGVGRINLDGSKGSCAACHTRHRFAVSEARKPDTCGQCHLGPDHPQIEIWDESKHGA
;
A
#
# COMPACT_ATOMS: atom_id res chain seq x y z
N MET A 1 -79.85 60.67 5.00
CA MET A 1 -81.27 60.38 5.36
C MET A 1 -81.44 58.89 5.58
N LYS A 2 -82.08 58.50 6.69
CA LYS A 2 -82.72 57.18 6.97
C LYS A 2 -81.79 55.97 7.11
N LYS A 3 -81.57 55.46 8.33
CA LYS A 3 -82.31 54.38 9.06
C LYS A 3 -81.53 53.06 8.92
N ALA A 4 -80.90 52.48 9.95
CA ALA A 4 -81.41 51.85 11.18
C ALA A 4 -81.46 50.30 11.07
N ILE A 5 -81.08 49.63 12.17
CA ILE A 5 -81.50 48.29 12.68
C ILE A 5 -80.61 47.06 12.36
N THR A 6 -79.90 46.60 13.41
CA THR A 6 -79.70 45.25 14.01
C THR A 6 -79.95 43.97 13.17
N LEU A 7 -79.23 42.84 13.29
CA LEU A 7 -79.01 41.99 14.48
C LEU A 7 -77.98 40.85 14.20
N ALA A 8 -77.50 40.24 15.30
CA ALA A 8 -76.57 39.13 15.56
C ALA A 8 -76.41 37.93 14.58
N GLY A 9 -75.23 37.27 14.65
CA GLY A 9 -75.07 35.87 14.23
C GLY A 9 -73.62 35.34 14.08
N LEU A 10 -73.08 34.76 15.16
CA LEU A 10 -72.06 33.69 15.31
C LEU A 10 -70.86 33.49 14.33
N ALA A 11 -69.67 33.54 14.96
CA ALA A 11 -68.44 32.75 14.82
C ALA A 11 -68.29 31.65 13.74
N LEU A 12 -67.13 31.62 13.04
CA LEU A 12 -66.07 30.59 13.22
C LEU A 12 -64.81 30.89 12.37
N THR A 13 -63.69 31.06 13.06
CA THR A 13 -62.29 30.64 12.78
C THR A 13 -61.68 30.70 11.37
N LEU A 14 -60.62 31.53 11.27
CA LEU A 14 -59.58 31.56 10.24
C LEU A 14 -58.71 30.28 10.22
N ALA A 15 -58.30 29.84 9.03
CA ALA A 15 -56.99 29.23 8.81
C ALA A 15 -56.54 29.45 7.35
N ALA A 16 -55.53 30.31 7.18
CA ALA A 16 -54.87 30.58 5.91
C ALA A 16 -53.70 29.61 5.71
N VAL A 17 -53.63 29.01 4.53
CA VAL A 17 -52.59 28.09 4.06
C VAL A 17 -51.43 28.91 3.50
N TRP A 18 -50.23 28.79 4.09
CA TRP A 18 -48.98 29.33 3.53
C TRP A 18 -47.90 28.24 3.43
N CYS A 19 -47.27 28.25 2.25
CA CYS A 19 -46.18 27.47 1.66
C CYS A 19 -45.17 26.76 2.57
N LEU A 20 -44.85 25.50 2.23
CA LEU A 20 -43.64 24.79 2.68
C LEU A 20 -42.63 24.66 1.53
N ALA A 21 -41.47 25.29 1.70
CA ALA A 21 -40.24 24.94 0.99
C ALA A 21 -39.43 23.94 1.85
N PRO A 22 -38.71 22.96 1.26
CA PRO A 22 -37.96 21.99 2.03
C PRO A 22 -36.64 22.61 2.50
N THR A 23 -36.57 23.00 3.77
CA THR A 23 -35.31 23.32 4.44
C THR A 23 -34.53 22.04 4.69
N TRP A 24 -33.27 21.99 4.21
CA TRP A 24 -32.28 21.00 4.64
C TRP A 24 -32.25 20.91 6.16
N ALA A 25 -32.61 19.74 6.70
CA ALA A 25 -32.38 19.42 8.09
C ALA A 25 -30.89 19.09 8.27
N PRO A 26 -30.15 19.75 9.17
CA PRO A 26 -28.88 19.21 9.62
C PRO A 26 -29.16 17.88 10.30
N ALA A 27 -28.33 16.87 10.02
CA ALA A 27 -28.38 15.59 10.71
C ALA A 27 -28.29 15.86 12.22
N LEU A 28 -29.41 15.67 12.92
CA LEU A 28 -29.48 15.72 14.37
C LEU A 28 -28.59 14.61 14.89
N ASP A 29 -27.45 15.02 15.45
CA ASP A 29 -26.55 14.20 16.25
C ASP A 29 -27.39 13.59 17.39
N LYS A 30 -27.81 12.33 17.21
CA LYS A 30 -28.65 11.60 18.18
C LYS A 30 -27.76 11.09 19.31
N THR A 31 -27.25 11.99 20.13
CA THR A 31 -26.73 11.61 21.44
C THR A 31 -27.81 11.93 22.49
N ALA A 32 -28.06 10.98 23.38
CA ALA A 32 -29.08 11.11 24.41
C ALA A 32 -28.72 12.23 25.40
N PRO A 33 -29.69 13.00 25.92
CA PRO A 33 -29.41 14.02 26.94
C PRO A 33 -28.78 13.37 28.18
N ASN A 34 -27.71 13.98 28.70
CA ASN A 34 -26.86 13.49 29.81
C ASN A 34 -25.85 12.36 29.49
N GLN A 35 -25.39 12.21 28.24
CA GLN A 35 -24.12 11.51 28.03
C GLN A 35 -22.92 12.43 28.26
N ALA A 36 -21.91 11.93 28.97
CA ALA A 36 -20.63 12.61 29.09
C ALA A 36 -20.06 12.80 27.67
N LYS A 37 -19.63 14.01 27.32
CA LYS A 37 -18.98 14.27 26.02
C LYS A 37 -17.84 13.28 25.86
N GLU A 38 -17.94 12.40 24.86
CA GLU A 38 -16.86 11.48 24.54
C GLU A 38 -15.61 12.31 24.25
N LYS A 39 -14.51 12.00 24.93
CA LYS A 39 -13.23 12.61 24.59
C LYS A 39 -12.89 12.12 23.19
N GLU A 40 -12.70 13.04 22.25
CA GLU A 40 -12.16 12.73 20.93
C GLU A 40 -10.73 12.19 21.16
N PHE A 41 -10.57 10.86 21.18
CA PHE A 41 -9.26 10.23 21.26
C PHE A 41 -8.58 10.36 19.90
N ARG A 42 -7.87 11.47 19.68
CA ARG A 42 -6.89 11.54 18.61
C ARG A 42 -5.65 10.79 19.05
N ILE A 43 -5.57 9.51 18.71
CA ILE A 43 -4.33 8.73 18.86
C ILE A 43 -3.35 9.24 17.81
N VAL A 44 -2.65 10.35 18.12
CA VAL A 44 -1.49 10.77 17.35
C VAL A 44 -0.35 9.87 17.78
N ARG A 45 -0.04 8.85 16.97
CA ARG A 45 1.16 8.04 17.18
C ARG A 45 2.37 8.95 16.94
N GLY A 46 3.08 9.34 18.00
CA GLY A 46 4.36 10.03 17.85
C GLY A 46 5.35 9.15 17.09
N MET A 47 6.04 9.69 16.09
CA MET A 47 7.15 8.97 15.45
C MET A 47 8.34 8.87 16.43
N SER A 48 9.00 7.71 16.46
CA SER A 48 10.24 7.56 17.23
C SER A 48 11.35 8.46 16.67
N LYS A 49 12.37 8.74 17.48
CA LYS A 49 13.54 9.52 17.03
C LYS A 49 14.23 8.85 15.84
N GLN A 50 14.30 7.53 15.83
CA GLN A 50 14.85 6.73 14.74
C GLN A 50 14.02 6.90 13.46
N ALA A 51 12.68 6.80 13.56
CA ALA A 51 11.79 6.98 12.40
C ALA A 51 11.91 8.39 11.80
N GLN A 52 12.00 9.43 12.64
CA GLN A 52 12.22 10.80 12.18
C GLN A 52 13.59 10.95 11.49
N ALA A 53 14.64 10.36 12.06
CA ALA A 53 15.97 10.38 11.45
C ALA A 53 16.00 9.65 10.10
N CYS A 54 15.26 8.53 9.94
CA CYS A 54 15.08 7.89 8.63
C CYS A 54 14.54 8.88 7.59
N ILE A 55 13.47 9.59 7.94
CA ILE A 55 12.80 10.54 7.04
C ILE A 55 13.75 11.69 6.66
N GLU A 56 14.39 12.32 7.63
CA GLU A 56 15.27 13.48 7.38
C GLU A 56 16.56 13.09 6.64
N CYS A 57 17.13 11.91 6.94
CA CYS A 57 18.28 11.38 6.20
C CYS A 57 17.89 11.07 4.74
N HIS A 58 16.83 10.29 4.53
CA HIS A 58 16.41 9.84 3.19
C HIS A 58 15.84 10.95 2.32
N LYS A 59 15.36 12.05 2.91
CA LYS A 59 15.05 13.29 2.18
C LYS A 59 16.26 13.87 1.46
N ILE A 60 17.47 13.66 1.99
CA ILE A 60 18.74 14.13 1.42
C ILE A 60 19.36 13.06 0.52
N VAL A 61 19.52 11.83 1.02
CA VAL A 61 20.30 10.79 0.32
C VAL A 61 19.51 10.03 -0.74
N SER A 62 18.18 10.03 -0.65
CA SER A 62 17.29 9.34 -1.60
C SER A 62 15.98 10.11 -1.81
N PRO A 63 16.04 11.35 -2.36
CA PRO A 63 14.90 12.25 -2.41
C PRO A 63 13.70 11.66 -3.18
N GLY A 64 13.93 10.79 -4.17
CA GLY A 64 12.86 10.08 -4.89
C GLY A 64 12.07 9.12 -4.01
N ILE A 65 12.75 8.31 -3.19
CA ILE A 65 12.09 7.40 -2.23
C ILE A 65 11.30 8.21 -1.19
N PHE A 66 11.92 9.27 -0.66
CA PHE A 66 11.25 10.15 0.28
C PHE A 66 10.00 10.79 -0.34
N ALA A 67 10.09 11.30 -1.58
CA ALA A 67 8.97 11.93 -2.26
C ALA A 67 7.81 10.95 -2.48
N ASP A 68 8.09 9.72 -2.92
CA ASP A 68 7.05 8.70 -3.09
C ASP A 68 6.36 8.36 -1.78
N TRP A 69 7.13 8.11 -0.71
CA TRP A 69 6.60 7.85 0.62
C TRP A 69 5.78 9.05 1.12
N ALA A 70 6.32 10.27 1.06
CA ALA A 70 5.68 11.47 1.59
C ALA A 70 4.32 11.74 0.93
N ASN A 71 4.15 11.34 -0.33
CA ASN A 71 2.88 11.47 -1.04
C ASN A 71 1.98 10.22 -0.95
N SER A 72 2.41 9.17 -0.25
CA SER A 72 1.64 7.94 -0.05
C SER A 72 0.54 8.09 1.01
N ARG A 73 -0.43 7.16 1.01
CA ARG A 73 -1.40 7.03 2.10
C ARG A 73 -0.74 6.54 3.39
N HIS A 74 0.37 5.81 3.31
CA HIS A 74 1.15 5.39 4.47
C HIS A 74 1.72 6.58 5.23
N ALA A 75 2.34 7.56 4.56
CA ALA A 75 2.79 8.79 5.23
C ALA A 75 1.62 9.58 5.84
N SER A 76 0.49 9.69 5.11
CA SER A 76 -0.72 10.35 5.62
C SER A 76 -1.28 9.67 6.87
N ALA A 77 -1.09 8.35 7.00
CA ALA A 77 -1.48 7.54 8.14
C ALA A 77 -0.36 7.39 9.19
N ASN A 78 0.74 8.15 9.07
CA ASN A 78 1.86 8.12 9.99
C ASN A 78 2.54 6.73 10.12
N ILE A 79 2.56 5.97 9.01
CA ILE A 79 3.35 4.76 8.83
C ILE A 79 4.74 5.20 8.33
N SER A 80 5.74 5.01 9.18
CA SER A 80 7.13 5.40 8.96
C SER A 80 7.91 4.33 8.18
N CYS A 81 9.14 4.65 7.79
CA CYS A 81 10.06 3.71 7.15
C CYS A 81 10.25 2.44 7.99
N LEU A 82 10.36 2.59 9.32
CA LEU A 82 10.60 1.48 10.25
C LEU A 82 9.39 0.57 10.40
N ASP A 83 8.18 1.08 10.20
CA ASP A 83 6.99 0.23 10.26
C ASP A 83 7.01 -0.87 9.20
N CYS A 84 7.72 -0.68 8.08
CA CYS A 84 7.90 -1.71 7.06
C CYS A 84 9.29 -2.36 7.10
N HIS A 85 10.35 -1.57 7.27
CA HIS A 85 11.72 -2.05 7.08
C HIS A 85 12.40 -2.56 8.35
N GLN A 86 11.85 -2.32 9.55
CA GLN A 86 12.49 -2.73 10.78
C GLN A 86 12.66 -4.25 10.84
N ALA A 87 13.91 -4.68 10.96
CA ALA A 87 14.31 -6.08 11.03
C ALA A 87 14.81 -6.42 12.43
N LYS A 88 14.93 -7.71 12.71
CA LYS A 88 15.64 -8.23 13.88
C LYS A 88 17.11 -8.43 13.52
N GLU A 89 17.97 -8.40 14.53
CA GLU A 89 19.41 -8.70 14.36
C GLU A 89 19.68 -10.12 13.84
N THR A 90 18.70 -11.02 14.01
CA THR A 90 18.75 -12.41 13.56
C THR A 90 18.20 -12.62 12.15
N ASP A 91 17.64 -11.58 11.53
CA ASP A 91 17.01 -11.74 10.21
C ASP A 91 18.09 -11.94 9.14
N PRO A 92 17.88 -12.88 8.20
CA PRO A 92 18.90 -13.26 7.23
C PRO A 92 19.29 -12.14 6.26
N ASP A 93 18.40 -11.18 6.01
CA ASP A 93 18.59 -10.02 5.13
C ASP A 93 18.80 -8.71 5.87
N LEU A 94 19.25 -8.77 7.12
CA LEU A 94 19.69 -7.59 7.85
C LEU A 94 20.73 -6.82 7.03
N SER A 95 20.44 -5.55 6.74
CA SER A 95 21.28 -4.74 5.87
C SER A 95 22.54 -4.23 6.58
N LYS A 96 23.63 -5.00 6.47
CA LYS A 96 24.97 -4.58 6.93
C LYS A 96 25.43 -3.28 6.25
N ALA A 97 25.08 -3.10 4.97
CA ALA A 97 25.40 -1.90 4.21
C ALA A 97 24.72 -0.65 4.81
N HIS A 98 23.46 -0.77 5.24
CA HIS A 98 22.76 0.34 5.88
C HIS A 98 23.31 0.62 7.28
N ARG A 99 23.71 -0.42 8.04
CA ARG A 99 24.41 -0.23 9.32
C ARG A 99 25.69 0.59 9.16
N ALA A 100 26.49 0.32 8.14
CA ALA A 100 27.73 1.06 7.86
C ALA A 100 27.51 2.56 7.58
N VAL A 101 26.31 2.99 7.16
CA VAL A 101 25.97 4.42 7.02
C VAL A 101 26.06 5.14 8.37
N TYR A 102 25.63 4.47 9.45
CA TYR A 102 25.66 5.03 10.80
C TYR A 102 27.05 5.00 11.45
N GLU A 103 27.94 4.12 10.97
CA GLU A 103 29.34 4.07 11.40
C GLU A 103 30.14 5.24 10.81
N LYS A 104 29.82 5.63 9.57
CA LYS A 104 30.44 6.80 8.91
C LYS A 104 29.98 8.11 9.53
N GLY A 105 28.67 8.25 9.76
CA GLY A 105 28.12 9.44 10.41
C GLY A 105 28.21 10.72 9.57
N ASP A 106 28.19 10.61 8.23
CA ASP A 106 28.43 11.71 7.29
C ASP A 106 27.39 12.85 7.37
N ASN A 107 26.24 12.63 8.02
CA ASN A 107 25.20 13.63 8.23
C ASN A 107 24.57 13.58 9.64
N PRO A 108 23.89 14.65 10.09
CA PRO A 108 23.35 14.75 11.45
C PRO A 108 22.37 13.62 11.85
N TRP A 109 21.74 12.98 10.88
CA TRP A 109 20.73 11.93 11.05
C TRP A 109 21.31 10.51 10.93
N SER A 110 22.59 10.39 10.59
CA SER A 110 23.34 9.13 10.49
C SER A 110 24.17 8.83 11.74
N LYS A 111 23.83 9.39 12.89
CA LYS A 111 24.50 9.08 14.16
C LYS A 111 24.06 7.71 14.70
N SER A 112 24.94 7.03 15.41
CA SER A 112 24.67 5.70 16.01
C SER A 112 23.41 5.65 16.90
N GLU A 113 23.06 6.76 17.55
CA GLU A 113 21.83 6.90 18.35
C GLU A 113 20.53 6.73 17.56
N TYR A 114 20.56 6.97 16.24
CA TYR A 114 19.43 6.82 15.33
C TYR A 114 19.41 5.48 14.60
N MET A 115 20.44 4.65 14.81
CA MET A 115 20.55 3.36 14.11
C MET A 115 19.42 2.43 14.54
N ALA A 116 18.73 1.88 13.56
CA ALA A 116 17.77 0.80 13.72
C ALA A 116 18.15 -0.35 12.78
N PRO A 117 18.06 -1.62 13.22
CA PRO A 117 18.21 -2.77 12.32
C PRO A 117 17.10 -2.75 11.29
N ILE A 118 17.47 -2.82 10.01
CA ILE A 118 16.52 -2.82 8.89
C ILE A 118 16.88 -3.89 7.86
N ALA A 119 15.85 -4.35 7.15
CA ALA A 119 15.97 -5.19 5.97
C ALA A 119 15.56 -4.39 4.72
N GLY A 120 16.24 -4.65 3.60
CA GLY A 120 15.90 -4.03 2.32
C GLY A 120 14.65 -4.65 1.66
N VAL A 121 14.39 -5.93 1.94
CA VAL A 121 13.23 -6.65 1.43
C VAL A 121 12.09 -6.49 2.41
N VAL A 122 10.94 -6.03 1.93
CA VAL A 122 9.67 -6.06 2.65
C VAL A 122 8.82 -7.17 2.03
N SER A 123 8.32 -8.07 2.86
CA SER A 123 7.57 -9.26 2.45
C SER A 123 6.06 -9.10 2.68
N PRO A 124 5.23 -9.97 2.09
CA PRO A 124 3.81 -10.06 2.43
C PRO A 124 3.53 -10.27 3.93
N LYS A 125 4.44 -10.90 4.71
CA LYS A 125 4.25 -11.02 6.17
C LYS A 125 4.36 -9.68 6.86
N ASP A 126 5.28 -8.81 6.43
CA ASP A 126 5.39 -7.45 6.98
C ASP A 126 4.11 -6.66 6.74
N CYS A 127 3.54 -6.78 5.54
CA CYS A 127 2.26 -6.17 5.16
C CYS A 127 1.09 -6.74 5.99
N SER A 128 1.09 -8.05 6.24
CA SER A 128 -0.02 -8.75 6.94
C SER A 128 -0.25 -8.29 8.38
N ARG A 129 0.71 -7.59 8.98
CA ARG A 129 0.54 -6.97 10.31
C ARG A 129 -0.57 -5.91 10.33
N CYS A 130 -0.85 -5.30 9.17
CA CYS A 130 -1.91 -4.30 9.00
C CYS A 130 -2.94 -4.69 7.91
N HIS A 131 -2.53 -5.48 6.92
CA HIS A 131 -3.34 -5.95 5.79
C HIS A 131 -3.47 -7.48 5.77
N PRO A 132 -4.01 -8.10 6.83
CA PRO A 132 -4.04 -9.56 6.95
C PRO A 132 -4.95 -10.22 5.92
N ASP A 133 -6.04 -9.56 5.53
CA ASP A 133 -7.01 -10.10 4.59
C ASP A 133 -6.46 -10.12 3.17
N GLU A 134 -5.86 -9.03 2.71
CA GLU A 134 -5.21 -8.94 1.40
C GLU A 134 -4.03 -9.91 1.32
N ALA A 135 -3.20 -9.99 2.36
CA ALA A 135 -2.08 -10.94 2.41
C ALA A 135 -2.57 -12.40 2.32
N LYS A 136 -3.66 -12.74 3.03
CA LYS A 136 -4.27 -14.07 2.98
C LYS A 136 -4.82 -14.38 1.59
N GLN A 137 -5.61 -13.47 1.01
CA GLN A 137 -6.16 -13.62 -0.34
C GLN A 137 -5.05 -13.79 -1.38
N TYR A 138 -4.00 -12.98 -1.29
CA TYR A 138 -2.86 -13.06 -2.20
C TYR A 138 -2.10 -14.38 -2.06
N SER A 139 -1.88 -14.86 -0.83
CA SER A 139 -1.10 -16.08 -0.56
C SER A 139 -1.66 -17.36 -1.21
N VAL A 140 -2.98 -17.42 -1.42
CA VAL A 140 -3.67 -18.57 -2.04
C VAL A 140 -3.90 -18.38 -3.55
N SER A 141 -3.51 -17.22 -4.11
CA SER A 141 -3.68 -16.92 -5.53
C SER A 141 -2.64 -17.62 -6.40
N LYS A 142 -2.91 -17.70 -7.72
CA LYS A 142 -1.91 -18.15 -8.69
C LYS A 142 -0.71 -17.20 -8.78
N HIS A 143 -0.91 -15.90 -8.57
CA HIS A 143 0.17 -14.90 -8.58
C HIS A 143 1.23 -15.18 -7.52
N ALA A 144 0.83 -15.45 -6.27
CA ALA A 144 1.80 -15.80 -5.23
C ALA A 144 2.45 -17.18 -5.47
N ASN A 145 1.79 -18.07 -6.22
CA ASN A 145 2.22 -19.45 -6.40
C ASN A 145 2.82 -19.75 -7.79
N THR A 146 3.19 -18.73 -8.58
CA THR A 146 3.78 -18.91 -9.92
C THR A 146 4.99 -19.83 -9.91
N MET A 147 5.93 -19.66 -8.96
CA MET A 147 7.13 -20.50 -8.87
C MET A 147 6.79 -21.98 -8.68
N GLN A 148 5.82 -22.27 -7.81
CA GLN A 148 5.36 -23.63 -7.59
C GLN A 148 4.69 -24.21 -8.85
N ILE A 149 3.93 -23.40 -9.58
CA ILE A 149 3.28 -23.80 -10.82
C ILE A 149 4.34 -24.12 -11.88
N ILE A 150 5.30 -23.22 -12.11
CA ILE A 150 6.42 -23.41 -13.05
C ILE A 150 7.16 -24.70 -12.74
N TRP A 151 7.56 -24.92 -11.48
CA TRP A 151 8.26 -26.15 -11.09
C TRP A 151 7.44 -27.43 -11.30
N THR A 152 6.11 -27.32 -11.35
CA THR A 152 5.23 -28.47 -11.59
C THR A 152 5.04 -28.75 -13.08
N ILE A 153 4.92 -27.72 -13.92
CA ILE A 153 4.43 -27.87 -15.30
C ILE A 153 5.45 -27.54 -16.38
N ASP A 154 6.56 -26.88 -16.04
CA ASP A 154 7.52 -26.38 -17.02
C ASP A 154 8.85 -27.18 -16.98
N PRO A 155 8.94 -28.30 -17.72
CA PRO A 155 10.18 -29.06 -17.82
C PRO A 155 11.31 -28.26 -18.45
N TRP A 156 11.02 -27.27 -19.30
CA TRP A 156 12.05 -26.50 -19.99
C TRP A 156 12.84 -25.63 -19.01
N LEU A 157 12.14 -24.84 -18.18
CA LEU A 157 12.77 -24.06 -17.11
C LEU A 157 13.41 -24.96 -16.05
N ASN A 158 12.79 -26.10 -15.72
CA ASN A 158 13.30 -27.01 -14.70
C ASN A 158 14.60 -27.73 -15.12
N PHE A 159 14.72 -28.09 -16.39
CA PHE A 159 15.93 -28.74 -16.92
C PHE A 159 17.04 -27.73 -17.26
N GLY A 160 16.82 -26.43 -17.03
CA GLY A 160 17.84 -25.41 -17.25
C GLY A 160 18.25 -25.31 -18.72
N LEU A 161 17.30 -25.52 -19.64
CA LEU A 161 17.56 -25.44 -21.09
C LEU A 161 17.79 -23.99 -21.57
N ASN A 162 17.55 -23.01 -20.70
CA ASN A 162 17.96 -21.62 -20.80
C ASN A 162 19.08 -21.29 -19.81
N SER A 163 19.82 -20.21 -20.07
CA SER A 163 20.82 -19.71 -19.13
C SER A 163 20.18 -19.06 -17.90
N ASP A 164 20.93 -19.00 -16.80
CA ASP A 164 20.51 -18.33 -15.57
C ASP A 164 20.19 -16.85 -15.81
N LEU A 165 20.95 -16.18 -16.69
CA LEU A 165 20.76 -14.77 -17.03
C LEU A 165 19.48 -14.53 -17.82
N GLU A 166 19.16 -15.40 -18.78
CA GLU A 166 17.89 -15.33 -19.52
C GLU A 166 16.68 -15.53 -18.59
N ARG A 167 16.79 -16.47 -17.63
CA ARG A 167 15.72 -16.68 -16.64
C ARG A 167 15.51 -15.46 -15.76
N VAL A 168 16.58 -14.89 -15.20
CA VAL A 168 16.48 -13.77 -14.26
C VAL A 168 15.97 -12.50 -14.95
N ASN A 169 16.45 -12.20 -16.15
CA ASN A 169 16.09 -10.98 -16.88
C ASN A 169 14.78 -11.08 -17.67
N GLY A 170 14.33 -12.28 -18.01
CA GLY A 170 13.08 -12.52 -18.73
C GLY A 170 12.00 -13.08 -17.80
N CYS A 171 11.99 -14.40 -17.64
CA CYS A 171 10.90 -15.13 -16.98
C CYS A 171 10.66 -14.66 -15.53
N PHE A 172 11.72 -14.58 -14.74
CA PHE A 172 11.63 -14.27 -13.31
C PHE A 172 11.42 -12.79 -13.02
N HIS A 173 11.58 -11.91 -14.01
CA HIS A 173 11.16 -10.52 -13.87
C HIS A 173 9.66 -10.44 -13.52
N CYS A 174 8.84 -11.21 -14.24
CA CYS A 174 7.39 -11.28 -14.04
C CYS A 174 6.99 -12.33 -12.98
N HIS A 175 7.53 -13.55 -13.07
CA HIS A 175 7.09 -14.66 -12.22
C HIS A 175 7.69 -14.63 -10.80
N GLY A 176 8.85 -14.02 -10.63
CA GLY A 176 9.55 -13.92 -9.36
C GLY A 176 10.78 -14.83 -9.26
N THR A 177 11.63 -14.54 -8.28
CA THR A 177 12.84 -15.32 -7.94
C THR A 177 12.68 -16.00 -6.58
N VAL A 178 13.56 -16.94 -6.27
CA VAL A 178 13.74 -17.43 -4.88
C VAL A 178 14.86 -16.63 -4.24
N LEU A 179 14.54 -15.80 -3.25
CA LEU A 179 15.54 -14.96 -2.60
C LEU A 179 16.61 -15.79 -1.90
N LYS A 180 17.86 -15.37 -2.08
CA LYS A 180 19.02 -15.96 -1.42
C LYS A 180 19.88 -14.87 -0.82
N VAL A 181 20.61 -15.24 0.21
CA VAL A 181 21.70 -14.44 0.78
C VAL A 181 23.01 -15.16 0.52
N ASP A 182 24.05 -14.40 0.18
CA ASP A 182 25.39 -14.92 0.01
C ASP A 182 26.08 -15.20 1.36
N LYS A 183 27.32 -15.67 1.31
CA LYS A 183 28.13 -16.01 2.50
C LYS A 183 28.42 -14.78 3.37
N ASP A 184 28.38 -13.59 2.80
CA ASP A 184 28.62 -12.32 3.49
C ASP A 184 27.32 -11.75 4.07
N GLY A 185 26.18 -12.41 3.89
CA GLY A 185 24.85 -11.97 4.33
C GLY A 185 24.28 -10.84 3.47
N LYS A 186 24.73 -10.69 2.23
CA LYS A 186 24.12 -9.77 1.25
C LYS A 186 23.11 -10.53 0.41
N LEU A 187 22.08 -9.84 -0.06
CA LEU A 187 21.13 -10.42 -1.00
C LEU A 187 21.84 -10.77 -2.31
N ASP A 188 21.64 -12.00 -2.79
CA ASP A 188 22.23 -12.50 -4.03
C ASP A 188 21.70 -11.68 -5.22
N PRO A 189 22.57 -11.02 -6.01
CA PRO A 189 22.18 -10.21 -7.17
C PRO A 189 21.40 -10.98 -8.24
N MET A 190 21.54 -12.31 -8.30
CA MET A 190 20.76 -13.17 -9.21
C MET A 190 19.31 -13.35 -8.76
N THR A 191 18.98 -12.95 -7.54
CA THR A 191 17.65 -13.11 -6.95
C THR A 191 17.03 -11.78 -6.52
N TRP A 192 17.84 -10.74 -6.28
CA TRP A 192 17.41 -9.43 -5.82
C TRP A 192 18.17 -8.31 -6.54
N PRO A 193 17.53 -7.21 -6.97
CA PRO A 193 16.13 -6.83 -6.77
C PRO A 193 15.13 -7.60 -7.65
N ASN A 194 13.98 -7.98 -7.06
CA ASN A 194 12.90 -8.63 -7.79
C ASN A 194 11.53 -8.25 -7.22
N VAL A 195 10.57 -7.97 -8.11
CA VAL A 195 9.17 -7.64 -7.77
C VAL A 195 8.17 -8.58 -8.43
N GLY A 196 8.64 -9.68 -9.02
CA GLY A 196 7.79 -10.64 -9.68
C GLY A 196 6.75 -11.23 -8.73
N VAL A 197 5.57 -11.52 -9.26
CA VAL A 197 4.35 -11.72 -8.46
C VAL A 197 4.45 -12.88 -7.47
N GLY A 198 5.25 -13.90 -7.76
CA GLY A 198 5.47 -15.08 -6.91
C GLY A 198 6.89 -15.23 -6.36
N ARG A 199 7.62 -14.13 -6.19
CA ARG A 199 8.91 -14.11 -5.48
C ARG A 199 8.82 -14.87 -4.16
N ILE A 200 9.72 -15.82 -3.91
CA ILE A 200 9.79 -16.53 -2.62
C ILE A 200 10.72 -15.75 -1.69
N ASN A 201 10.18 -15.26 -0.59
CA ASN A 201 10.92 -14.44 0.37
C ASN A 201 11.70 -15.29 1.38
N LEU A 202 12.68 -14.68 2.04
CA LEU A 202 13.56 -15.36 3.01
C LEU A 202 12.81 -15.81 4.28
N ASP A 203 11.70 -15.14 4.60
CA ASP A 203 10.78 -15.55 5.66
C ASP A 203 9.81 -16.66 5.24
N GLY A 204 9.94 -17.19 4.01
CA GLY A 204 9.11 -18.23 3.41
C GLY A 204 7.76 -17.75 2.88
N SER A 205 7.44 -16.46 3.00
CA SER A 205 6.23 -15.90 2.41
C SER A 205 6.33 -15.81 0.89
N LYS A 206 5.18 -15.92 0.22
CA LYS A 206 5.11 -15.99 -1.24
C LYS A 206 4.59 -14.68 -1.84
N GLY A 207 5.35 -14.17 -2.79
CA GLY A 207 5.03 -13.06 -3.68
C GLY A 207 5.53 -11.70 -3.25
N SER A 208 5.18 -10.69 -4.05
CA SER A 208 5.61 -9.30 -3.91
C SER A 208 4.41 -8.35 -3.94
N CYS A 209 4.09 -7.72 -2.81
CA CYS A 209 3.00 -6.74 -2.71
C CYS A 209 3.26 -5.44 -3.49
N ALA A 210 4.48 -5.23 -4.00
CA ALA A 210 4.84 -4.04 -4.77
C ALA A 210 4.68 -4.22 -6.29
N ALA A 211 4.10 -5.34 -6.75
CA ALA A 211 3.96 -5.63 -8.18
C ALA A 211 2.94 -4.73 -8.90
N CYS A 212 1.81 -4.39 -8.25
CA CYS A 212 0.73 -3.62 -8.89
C CYS A 212 0.60 -2.18 -8.38
N HIS A 213 0.89 -1.93 -7.10
CA HIS A 213 0.95 -0.58 -6.54
C HIS A 213 2.37 -0.36 -6.03
N THR A 214 3.19 0.30 -6.84
CA THR A 214 4.64 0.27 -6.68
C THR A 214 5.07 0.98 -5.41
N ARG A 215 6.19 0.50 -4.85
CA ARG A 215 6.85 1.19 -3.74
C ARG A 215 7.50 2.49 -4.26
N HIS A 216 7.55 3.58 -3.50
CA HIS A 216 7.05 3.75 -2.12
C HIS A 216 5.71 4.51 -2.06
N ARG A 217 5.03 4.65 -3.20
CA ARG A 217 3.78 5.39 -3.30
C ARG A 217 2.57 4.55 -2.88
N PHE A 218 2.60 3.25 -3.17
CA PHE A 218 1.55 2.27 -2.83
C PHE A 218 0.14 2.76 -3.18
N ALA A 219 -0.03 3.35 -4.37
CA ALA A 219 -1.28 3.95 -4.76
C ALA A 219 -2.27 2.91 -5.29
N VAL A 220 -3.44 2.78 -4.64
CA VAL A 220 -4.54 1.96 -5.17
C VAL A 220 -4.99 2.42 -6.55
N SER A 221 -4.90 3.72 -6.84
CA SER A 221 -5.21 4.26 -8.17
C SER A 221 -4.24 3.81 -9.25
N GLU A 222 -2.98 3.50 -8.89
CA GLU A 222 -1.99 2.94 -9.81
C GLU A 222 -2.33 1.47 -10.11
N ALA A 223 -2.59 0.67 -9.07
CA ALA A 223 -2.99 -0.73 -9.22
C ALA A 223 -4.31 -0.95 -9.99
N ARG A 224 -5.11 0.10 -10.19
CA ARG A 224 -6.35 0.06 -10.96
C ARG A 224 -6.19 0.49 -12.42
N LYS A 225 -4.99 0.87 -12.86
CA LYS A 225 -4.72 1.20 -14.26
C LYS A 225 -4.40 -0.07 -15.05
N PRO A 226 -4.89 -0.23 -16.28
CA PRO A 226 -4.56 -1.39 -17.12
C PRO A 226 -3.05 -1.55 -17.34
N ASP A 227 -2.33 -0.44 -17.48
CA ASP A 227 -0.87 -0.42 -17.68
C ASP A 227 -0.09 -1.18 -16.58
N THR A 228 -0.61 -1.22 -15.34
CA THR A 228 0.06 -1.97 -14.27
C THR A 228 0.09 -3.47 -14.54
N CYS A 229 -0.94 -3.98 -15.23
CA CYS A 229 -1.03 -5.37 -15.65
C CYS A 229 -0.12 -5.61 -16.86
N GLY A 230 -0.05 -4.63 -17.76
CA GLY A 230 0.73 -4.66 -19.00
C GLY A 230 2.24 -4.76 -18.83
N GLN A 231 2.79 -4.63 -17.61
CA GLN A 231 4.19 -4.98 -17.34
C GLN A 231 4.45 -6.48 -17.54
N CYS A 232 3.45 -7.34 -17.27
CA CYS A 232 3.59 -8.81 -17.38
C CYS A 232 2.59 -9.43 -18.37
N HIS A 233 1.39 -8.85 -18.51
CA HIS A 233 0.31 -9.35 -19.33
C HIS A 233 0.31 -8.72 -20.73
N LEU A 234 1.36 -9.03 -21.49
CA LEU A 234 1.64 -8.50 -22.81
C LEU A 234 2.22 -9.59 -23.71
N GLY A 235 2.39 -9.27 -24.99
CA GLY A 235 3.21 -10.04 -25.91
C GLY A 235 2.53 -11.32 -26.41
N PRO A 236 3.29 -12.15 -27.16
CA PRO A 236 2.71 -13.22 -27.98
C PRO A 236 2.15 -14.42 -27.19
N ASP A 237 2.61 -14.62 -25.95
CA ASP A 237 2.22 -15.73 -25.08
C ASP A 237 0.90 -15.47 -24.36
N HIS A 238 0.62 -14.21 -24.02
CA HIS A 238 -0.64 -13.81 -23.42
C HIS A 238 -0.89 -12.28 -23.57
N PRO A 239 -1.44 -11.84 -24.72
CA PRO A 239 -1.56 -10.42 -25.07
C PRO A 239 -2.77 -9.73 -24.42
N GLN A 240 -2.91 -9.78 -23.09
CA GLN A 240 -4.11 -9.20 -22.47
C GLN A 240 -4.16 -7.67 -22.53
N ILE A 241 -3.03 -6.97 -22.43
CA ILE A 241 -3.02 -5.50 -22.54
C ILE A 241 -3.36 -5.06 -23.97
N GLU A 242 -2.81 -5.73 -24.99
CA GLU A 242 -3.11 -5.43 -26.39
C GLU A 242 -4.59 -5.71 -26.72
N ILE A 243 -5.15 -6.81 -26.18
CA ILE A 243 -6.59 -7.11 -26.33
C ILE A 243 -7.44 -6.04 -25.64
N TRP A 244 -7.02 -5.54 -24.47
CA TRP A 244 -7.74 -4.48 -23.75
C TRP A 244 -7.74 -3.16 -24.54
N ASP A 245 -6.57 -2.72 -24.99
CA ASP A 245 -6.36 -1.45 -25.68
C ASP A 245 -7.10 -1.39 -27.02
N GLU A 246 -7.16 -2.51 -27.75
CA GLU A 246 -7.90 -2.62 -29.02
C GLU A 246 -9.42 -2.87 -28.82
N SER A 247 -9.88 -3.02 -27.58
CA SER A 247 -11.30 -3.21 -27.28
C SER A 247 -12.04 -1.89 -27.06
N LYS A 248 -13.37 -1.91 -27.21
CA LYS A 248 -14.23 -0.77 -26.84
C LYS A 248 -14.17 -0.37 -25.36
N HIS A 249 -13.63 -1.22 -24.48
CA HIS A 249 -13.47 -0.87 -23.07
C HIS A 249 -12.19 -0.05 -22.82
N GLY A 250 -11.16 -0.24 -23.66
CA GLY A 250 -9.89 0.48 -23.57
C GLY A 250 -9.81 1.74 -24.44
N ALA A 251 -10.57 1.78 -25.54
CA ALA A 251 -10.64 2.89 -26.49
C ALA A 251 -11.30 4.18 -25.97
#